data_AF-A0A4V1SR23-F1
#
_entry.id   AF-A0A4V1SR23-F1
#
_cell.length_a   1.000
_cell.length_b   1.000
_cell.length_c   1.000
_cell.angle_alpha   90.00
_cell.angle_beta   90.00
_cell.angle_gamma   90.00
#
_symmetry.space_group_name_H-M   'P 1'
#
loop_
_entity.id
_entity.type
_entity.pdbx_description
1 polymer ?
#
loop_
_entity_poly.entity_id
_entity_poly.type
_entity_poly.pdbx_seq_one_letter_code
_entity_poly.pdbx_strand_id
1 'polypeptide(L)'
;PKINVSYGAISAELTNRGIVEPTIKDVSTVVSEIRVSKLPDPRTIGNAGSFFKNPIIFRDEFDLIHKQFPEIVHYLVGTEKVKVAAVLFYFV
;
A
#
# COMPACT_ATOMS: atom_id res chain seq x y z
N PRO A 1 0.73 5.78 23.16
CA PRO A 1 0.85 5.48 21.72
C PRO A 1 -0.52 5.32 21.04
N LYS A 2 -0.78 6.03 19.93
CA LYS A 2 -2.01 5.88 19.14
C LYS A 2 -1.79 4.80 18.08
N ILE A 3 -2.56 3.72 18.12
CA ILE A 3 -2.47 2.63 17.15
C ILE A 3 -3.09 3.09 15.82
N ASN A 4 -2.38 2.88 14.71
CA ASN A 4 -2.84 3.24 13.37
C ASN A 4 -3.16 1.98 12.55
N VAL A 5 -4.44 1.81 12.22
CA VAL A 5 -4.97 0.70 11.40
C VAL A 5 -5.61 1.18 10.10
N SER A 6 -5.28 2.40 9.64
CA SER A 6 -5.92 3.00 8.46
C SER A 6 -5.62 2.28 7.14
N TYR A 7 -4.60 1.42 7.11
CA TYR A 7 -4.30 0.62 5.93
C TYR A 7 -5.33 -0.50 5.79
N GLY A 8 -6.10 -0.49 4.71
CA GLY A 8 -7.27 -1.36 4.54
C GLY A 8 -7.00 -2.85 4.74
N ALA A 9 -5.84 -3.34 4.28
CA ALA A 9 -5.46 -4.75 4.47
C ALA A 9 -5.26 -5.11 5.95
N ILE A 10 -4.76 -4.18 6.78
CA ILE A 10 -4.59 -4.40 8.23
C ILE A 10 -5.96 -4.41 8.90
N SER A 11 -6.80 -3.42 8.60
CA SER A 11 -8.15 -3.34 9.18
C SER A 11 -9.00 -4.55 8.83
N ALA A 12 -8.99 -4.98 7.56
CA ALA A 12 -9.75 -6.14 7.10
C ALA A 12 -9.30 -7.42 7.83
N GLU A 13 -7.98 -7.61 7.98
CA GLU A 13 -7.45 -8.79 8.65
C GLU A 13 -7.76 -8.80 10.16
N LEU A 14 -7.69 -7.65 10.83
CA LEU A 14 -8.11 -7.53 12.23
C LEU A 14 -9.60 -7.87 12.41
N THR A 15 -10.46 -7.38 11.51
CA THR A 15 -11.89 -7.72 11.51
C THR A 15 -12.11 -9.22 11.27
N ASN A 16 -11.40 -9.82 10.31
CA ASN A 16 -11.49 -11.26 10.02
C ASN A 16 -11.12 -12.12 11.24
N ARG A 17 -10.18 -11.64 12.08
CA ARG A 17 -9.77 -12.30 13.33
C ARG A 17 -10.67 -11.99 14.53
N GLY A 18 -11.71 -11.16 14.36
CA GLY A 18 -12.58 -10.73 15.45
C GLY A 18 -11.90 -9.81 16.47
N ILE A 19 -10.80 -9.14 16.08
CA ILE A 19 -10.04 -8.25 16.97
C ILE A 19 -10.62 -6.84 16.85
N VAL A 20 -11.40 -6.43 17.85
CA VAL A 20 -12.06 -5.11 17.89
C VAL A 20 -11.16 -4.04 18.51
N GLU A 21 -10.39 -4.40 19.55
CA GLU A 21 -9.45 -3.51 20.24
C GLU A 21 -8.03 -4.06 20.10
N PRO A 22 -7.34 -3.79 18.97
CA PRO A 22 -6.03 -4.36 18.72
C PRO A 22 -4.98 -3.80 19.66
N THR A 23 -4.08 -4.66 20.14
CA THR A 23 -2.83 -4.26 20.77
C THR A 23 -1.74 -4.00 19.74
N ILE A 24 -0.62 -3.40 20.16
CA ILE A 24 0.56 -3.24 19.29
C ILE A 24 1.08 -4.60 18.79
N LYS A 25 0.94 -5.66 19.61
CA LYS A 25 1.34 -7.02 19.24
C LYS A 25 0.45 -7.58 18.14
N ASP A 26 -0.86 -7.35 18.20
CA ASP A 26 -1.80 -7.79 17.17
C ASP A 26 -1.49 -7.13 15.83
N VAL A 27 -1.26 -5.81 15.85
CA VAL A 27 -0.89 -5.07 14.62
C VAL A 27 0.44 -5.56 14.06
N SER A 28 1.46 -5.77 14.90
CA SER A 28 2.76 -6.28 14.46
C SER A 28 2.65 -7.67 13.81
N THR A 29 1.82 -8.53 14.38
CA THR A 29 1.57 -9.88 13.89
C THR A 29 0.88 -9.84 12.52
N VAL A 30 -0.23 -9.09 12.41
CA VAL A 30 -0.96 -8.89 11.14
C VAL A 30 -0.07 -8.30 10.05
N VAL A 31 0.73 -7.28 10.37
CA VAL A 31 1.67 -6.67 9.41
C VAL A 31 2.69 -7.68 8.91
N SER A 32 3.24 -8.51 9.80
CA SER A 32 4.26 -9.50 9.42
C SER A 32 3.69 -10.54 8.47
N GLU A 33 2.49 -11.05 8.78
CA GLU A 33 1.81 -12.05 7.94
C GLU A 33 1.41 -11.49 6.57
N ILE A 34 0.87 -10.27 6.51
CA ILE A 34 0.56 -9.58 5.23
C ILE A 34 1.83 -9.38 4.39
N ARG A 35 2.99 -9.14 5.01
CA ARG A 35 4.24 -8.96 4.26
C ARG A 35 4.74 -10.27 3.66
N VAL A 36 4.65 -11.36 4.41
CA VAL A 36 5.05 -12.70 3.93
C VAL A 36 4.18 -13.15 2.75
N SER A 37 2.87 -12.83 2.76
CA SER A 37 1.99 -13.21 1.65
C SER A 37 2.21 -12.40 0.36
N LYS A 38 2.78 -11.19 0.46
CA LYS A 38 2.97 -10.27 -0.68
C LYS A 38 4.39 -10.23 -1.24
N LEU A 39 5.39 -10.58 -0.45
CA LEU A 39 6.80 -10.43 -0.80
C LEU A 39 7.47 -11.80 -0.87
N PRO A 40 8.17 -12.13 -1.97
CA PRO A 40 8.95 -13.36 -2.04
C PRO A 40 10.05 -13.34 -0.97
N ASP A 41 10.28 -14.49 -0.33
CA ASP A 41 11.35 -14.63 0.67
C ASP A 41 12.70 -14.38 -0.03
N PRO A 42 13.51 -13.39 0.43
CA PRO A 42 14.80 -13.10 -0.18
C PRO A 42 15.76 -14.29 -0.15
N ARG A 43 15.55 -15.26 0.74
CA ARG A 43 16.33 -16.50 0.83
C ARG A 43 15.98 -17.51 -0.27
N THR A 44 14.80 -17.42 -0.87
CA THR A 44 14.38 -18.28 -1.99
C THR A 44 14.60 -17.59 -3.32
N ILE A 45 14.26 -16.30 -3.41
CA ILE A 45 14.42 -15.46 -4.60
C ILE A 45 15.05 -14.15 -4.18
N GLY A 46 16.29 -13.90 -4.63
CA GLY A 46 17.00 -12.66 -4.35
C GLY A 46 16.18 -11.43 -4.77
N ASN A 47 15.82 -10.59 -3.80
CA ASN A 47 15.09 -9.36 -4.03
C ASN A 47 15.49 -8.29 -3.01
N ALA A 48 15.34 -7.02 -3.36
CA ALA A 48 15.62 -5.87 -2.50
C ALA A 48 14.34 -5.17 -2.00
N GLY A 49 13.20 -5.89 -2.02
CA GLY A 49 11.88 -5.29 -1.82
C GLY A 49 11.44 -4.41 -3.00
N SER A 50 10.68 -3.34 -2.72
CA SER A 50 10.23 -2.39 -3.74
C SER A 50 11.41 -1.71 -4.43
N PHE A 51 11.65 -2.07 -5.69
CA PHE A 51 12.73 -1.50 -6.48
C PHE A 51 12.45 -0.05 -6.90
N PHE A 52 11.19 0.28 -7.17
CA PHE A 52 10.75 1.61 -7.56
C PHE A 52 10.03 2.33 -6.43
N LYS A 53 10.26 3.64 -6.33
CA LYS A 53 9.44 4.52 -5.51
C LYS A 53 8.12 4.79 -6.23
N ASN A 54 7.06 4.94 -5.46
CA ASN A 54 5.80 5.48 -5.98
C ASN A 54 5.98 6.96 -6.32
N PRO A 55 5.85 7.37 -7.60
CA PRO A 55 6.04 8.77 -8.00
C PRO A 55 4.98 9.67 -7.36
N ILE A 56 5.37 10.92 -7.10
CA ILE A 56 4.47 11.99 -6.67
C ILE A 56 4.49 13.03 -7.77
N ILE A 57 3.34 13.24 -8.40
CA ILE A 57 3.16 14.14 -9.56
C ILE A 57 2.12 15.22 -9.24
N PHE A 58 2.06 16.28 -10.04
CA PHE A 58 1.02 17.28 -9.87
C PHE A 58 -0.34 16.76 -10.30
N ARG A 59 -1.41 17.32 -9.71
CA ARG A 59 -2.78 16.90 -10.00
C ARG A 59 -3.13 17.05 -11.49
N ASP A 60 -2.70 18.14 -12.13
CA ASP A 60 -2.98 18.35 -13.56
C ASP A 60 -2.36 17.25 -14.44
N GLU A 61 -1.15 16.79 -14.11
CA GLU A 61 -0.50 15.66 -14.80
C GLU A 61 -1.23 14.34 -14.50
N PHE A 62 -1.61 14.14 -13.24
CA PHE A 62 -2.37 12.96 -12.83
C PHE A 62 -3.72 12.86 -13.54
N ASP A 63 -4.45 13.96 -13.69
CA ASP A 63 -5.78 13.97 -14.30
C ASP A 63 -5.73 13.53 -15.77
N LEU A 64 -4.64 13.81 -16.48
CA LEU A 64 -4.42 13.30 -17.85
C LEU A 64 -4.20 11.79 -17.88
N ILE A 65 -3.47 11.25 -16.90
CA ILE A 65 -3.21 9.81 -16.76
C ILE A 65 -4.50 9.09 -16.33
N HIS A 66 -5.23 9.65 -15.37
CA HIS A 66 -6.42 9.03 -14.79
C HIS A 66 -7.57 8.91 -15.79
N LYS A 67 -7.68 9.86 -16.74
CA LYS A 67 -8.63 9.74 -17.86
C LYS A 67 -8.37 8.51 -18.73
N GLN A 68 -7.11 8.12 -18.90
CA GLN A 68 -6.71 6.96 -19.69
C GLN A 68 -6.75 5.67 -18.85
N PHE A 69 -6.48 5.78 -17.54
CA PHE A 69 -6.47 4.66 -16.59
C PHE A 69 -7.33 4.98 -15.36
N PRO A 70 -8.67 4.89 -15.46
CA PRO A 70 -9.58 5.20 -14.35
C PRO A 70 -9.36 4.33 -13.11
N GLU A 71 -8.87 3.10 -13.30
CA GLU A 71 -8.61 2.14 -12.22
C GLU A 71 -7.23 2.33 -11.55
N ILE A 72 -6.45 3.34 -11.95
CA ILE A 72 -5.11 3.53 -11.40
C ILE A 72 -5.15 3.84 -9.90
N VAL A 73 -4.45 3.02 -9.10
CA VAL A 73 -4.36 3.22 -7.65
C VAL A 73 -3.51 4.44 -7.35
N HIS A 74 -4.09 5.38 -6.62
CA HIS A 74 -3.47 6.65 -6.28
C HIS A 74 -3.92 7.15 -4.89
N TYR A 75 -3.14 8.08 -4.33
CA TYR A 75 -3.41 8.70 -3.03
C TYR A 75 -3.10 10.20 -3.09
N LEU A 76 -3.98 11.04 -2.57
CA LEU A 76 -3.74 12.49 -2.49
C LEU A 76 -2.62 12.80 -1.50
N VAL A 77 -1.74 13.74 -1.86
CA VAL A 77 -0.65 14.25 -1.03
C VAL A 77 -0.81 15.76 -0.91
N GLY A 78 -1.50 16.21 0.14
CA GLY A 78 -1.92 17.59 0.25
C GLY A 78 -2.97 17.95 -0.80
N THR A 79 -2.98 19.21 -1.24
CA THR A 79 -4.00 19.74 -2.16
C THR A 79 -3.62 19.61 -3.64
N GLU A 80 -2.33 19.63 -3.98
CA GLU A 80 -1.87 19.80 -5.37
C GLU A 80 -1.16 18.56 -5.95
N LYS A 81 -0.86 17.56 -5.12
CA LYS A 81 -0.03 16.43 -5.53
C LYS A 81 -0.74 15.10 -5.33
N VAL A 82 -0.39 14.14 -6.19
CA VAL A 82 -0.93 12.78 -6.16
C VAL A 82 0.23 11.80 -6.18
N LYS A 83 0.20 10.85 -5.25
CA LYS A 83 1.11 9.70 -5.22
C LYS A 83 0.48 8.54 -5.97
N VAL A 84 1.13 8.09 -7.03
CA VAL A 84 0.61 7.01 -7.89
C VAL A 84 1.34 5.70 -7.57
N ALA A 85 0.63 4.58 -7.55
CA ALA A 85 1.23 3.28 -7.26
C ALA A 85 2.11 2.79 -8.43
N ALA A 86 3.42 2.63 -8.19
CA ALA A 86 4.38 2.26 -9.22
C ALA A 86 4.12 0.87 -9.84
N VAL A 87 3.59 -0.07 -9.05
CA VAL A 87 3.32 -1.46 -9.48
C VAL A 87 2.41 -1.53 -10.71
N LEU A 88 1.48 -0.59 -10.89
CA LEU A 88 0.55 -0.61 -12.01
C LEU A 88 1.19 -0.13 -13.32
N PHE A 89 2.21 0.73 -13.28
CA PHE A 89 2.83 1.28 -14.49
C PHE A 89 3.63 0.26 -15.29
N TYR A 90 4.02 -0.87 -14.69
CA TYR A 90 4.83 -1.89 -15.36
C TYR A 90 4.00 -2.95 -16.11
N PHE A 91 2.67 -2.90 -16.01
CA PHE A 91 1.76 -3.83 -16.67
C PHE A 91 0.84 -3.16 -17.70
N VAL A 92 1.14 -1.90 -18.07
CA VAL A 92 0.51 -1.17 -19.17
C VAL A 92 1.50 -1.05 -20.33
#